data_AF-A0A644Y5A4-F1
#
_entry.id   AF-A0A644Y5A4-F1
#
_cell.length_a   1.000
_cell.length_b   1.000
_cell.length_c   1.000
_cell.angle_alpha   90.00
_cell.angle_beta   90.00
_cell.angle_gamma   90.00
#
_symmetry.space_group_name_H-M   'P 1'
#
loop_
_entity.id
_entity.type
_entity.pdbx_description
1 polymer ?
#
loop_
_entity_poly.entity_id
_entity_poly.type
_entity_poly.pdbx_seq_one_letter_code
_entity_poly.pdbx_strand_id
1 'polypeptide(L)'
;MKNYIESLDKKDEHLQSASIDKELEVANLSINSTKIMAYSLVVIIGIIGFMNLINSMITSIITRKKELGMLQAIGLTNKQLIKMLNIEAMFYTLTMLASSLTLGTGLGYIAVYAFRKTGASYASYEIPLIQIIIMIVFSIVSQLLLTYLISRNFNKESLIDRVRYNE
;
A
#
# COMPACT_ATOMS: atom_id res chain seq x y z
N MET A 1 -62.35 10.96 -16.87
CA MET A 1 -62.00 10.30 -15.58
C MET A 1 -60.79 9.37 -15.72
N LYS A 2 -60.77 8.41 -16.68
CA LYS A 2 -59.59 7.56 -16.97
C LYS A 2 -58.28 8.33 -17.19
N ASN A 3 -58.29 9.36 -18.03
CA ASN A 3 -57.08 10.15 -18.35
C ASN A 3 -56.51 10.92 -17.13
N TYR A 4 -57.34 11.19 -16.12
CA TYR A 4 -56.89 11.88 -14.90
C TYR A 4 -56.20 10.88 -13.94
N ILE A 5 -56.73 9.65 -13.85
CA ILE A 5 -56.15 8.58 -13.03
C ILE A 5 -54.80 8.13 -13.60
N GLU A 6 -54.67 8.01 -14.93
CA GLU A 6 -53.42 7.64 -15.61
C GLU A 6 -52.32 8.71 -15.46
N SER A 7 -52.71 9.98 -15.33
CA SER A 7 -51.75 11.08 -15.07
C SER A 7 -51.26 11.15 -13.62
N LEU A 8 -52.02 10.59 -12.67
CA LEU A 8 -51.62 10.48 -11.27
C LEU A 8 -50.64 9.31 -11.09
N ASP A 9 -50.93 8.17 -11.73
CA ASP A 9 -50.08 6.97 -11.71
C ASP A 9 -48.67 7.24 -12.27
N LYS A 10 -48.58 7.90 -13.43
CA LYS A 10 -47.29 8.33 -14.01
C LYS A 10 -46.52 9.33 -13.16
N LYS A 11 -47.23 10.20 -12.43
CA LYS A 11 -46.62 11.21 -11.57
C LYS A 11 -46.05 10.59 -10.31
N ASP A 12 -46.74 9.60 -9.73
CA ASP A 12 -46.26 8.83 -8.57
C ASP A 12 -45.06 7.94 -8.92
N GLU A 13 -45.01 7.33 -10.11
CA GLU A 13 -43.83 6.60 -10.59
C GLU A 13 -42.59 7.51 -10.76
N HIS A 14 -42.78 8.69 -11.33
CA HIS A 14 -41.70 9.69 -11.46
C HIS A 14 -41.28 10.29 -10.12
N LEU A 15 -42.22 10.44 -9.16
CA LEU A 15 -41.91 10.89 -7.81
C LEU A 15 -41.17 9.82 -7.00
N GLN A 16 -41.51 8.53 -7.16
CA GLN A 16 -40.79 7.43 -6.52
C GLN A 16 -39.39 7.24 -7.09
N SER A 17 -39.23 7.24 -8.42
CA SER A 17 -37.90 7.15 -9.04
C SER A 17 -37.01 8.34 -8.69
N ALA A 18 -37.53 9.57 -8.77
CA ALA A 18 -36.77 10.76 -8.38
C ALA A 18 -36.43 10.80 -6.87
N SER A 19 -37.25 10.19 -6.02
CA SER A 19 -36.96 10.08 -4.57
C SER A 19 -35.91 9.00 -4.29
N ILE A 20 -36.00 7.84 -4.95
CA ILE A 20 -35.01 6.75 -4.85
C ILE A 20 -33.66 7.20 -5.41
N ASP A 21 -33.64 7.90 -6.54
CA ASP A 21 -32.40 8.43 -7.14
C ASP A 21 -31.74 9.46 -6.23
N LYS A 22 -32.52 10.32 -5.57
CA LYS A 22 -32.01 11.32 -4.62
C LYS A 22 -31.51 10.68 -3.32
N GLU A 23 -32.17 9.64 -2.82
CA GLU A 23 -31.67 8.85 -1.68
C GLU A 23 -30.37 8.10 -2.03
N LEU A 24 -30.26 7.54 -3.23
CA LEU A 24 -29.05 6.90 -3.73
C LEU A 24 -27.92 7.92 -3.94
N GLU A 25 -28.22 9.13 -4.41
CA GLU A 25 -27.23 10.21 -4.55
C GLU A 25 -26.71 10.66 -3.19
N VAL A 26 -27.58 10.87 -2.20
CA VAL A 26 -27.19 11.23 -0.82
C VAL A 26 -26.40 10.11 -0.14
N ALA A 27 -26.78 8.84 -0.36
CA ALA A 27 -26.03 7.68 0.13
C ALA A 27 -24.65 7.58 -0.54
N ASN A 28 -24.57 7.76 -1.86
CA ASN A 28 -23.30 7.74 -2.60
C ASN A 28 -22.38 8.90 -2.20
N LEU A 29 -22.91 10.09 -1.96
CA LEU A 29 -22.15 11.23 -1.44
C LEU A 29 -21.56 10.94 -0.06
N SER A 30 -22.34 10.29 0.82
CA SER A 30 -21.89 9.90 2.17
C SER A 30 -20.83 8.80 2.13
N ILE A 31 -21.01 7.79 1.27
CA ILE A 31 -20.04 6.72 1.03
C ILE A 31 -18.76 7.28 0.42
N ASN A 32 -18.85 8.17 -0.56
CA ASN A 32 -17.68 8.76 -1.22
C ASN A 32 -16.89 9.64 -0.26
N SER A 33 -17.55 10.43 0.57
CA SER A 33 -16.91 11.24 1.61
C SER A 33 -16.16 10.37 2.60
N THR A 34 -16.78 9.28 3.07
CA THR A 34 -16.15 8.31 3.98
C THR A 34 -14.95 7.62 3.33
N LYS A 35 -15.07 7.23 2.05
CA LYS A 35 -13.97 6.62 1.27
C LYS A 35 -12.79 7.57 1.14
N ILE A 36 -13.01 8.83 0.78
CA ILE A 36 -11.95 9.83 0.62
C ILE A 36 -11.20 10.03 1.94
N MET A 37 -11.94 10.15 3.06
CA MET A 37 -11.32 10.26 4.39
C MET A 37 -10.48 9.03 4.72
N ALA A 38 -11.02 7.82 4.52
CA ALA A 38 -10.29 6.58 4.78
C ALA A 38 -9.03 6.46 3.91
N TYR A 39 -9.13 6.69 2.59
CA TYR A 39 -7.99 6.62 1.69
C TYR A 39 -6.93 7.68 1.98
N SER A 40 -7.32 8.88 2.42
CA SER A 40 -6.36 9.91 2.81
C SER A 40 -5.46 9.46 3.97
N LEU A 41 -6.04 8.79 4.97
CA LEU A 41 -5.28 8.22 6.09
C LEU A 41 -4.35 7.09 5.63
N VAL A 42 -4.82 6.23 4.74
CA VAL A 42 -3.99 5.16 4.15
C VAL A 42 -2.79 5.74 3.43
N VAL A 43 -2.95 6.82 2.67
CA VAL A 43 -1.83 7.49 1.97
C VAL A 43 -0.82 8.05 2.98
N ILE A 44 -1.28 8.71 4.04
CA ILE A 44 -0.39 9.27 5.07
C ILE A 44 0.42 8.15 5.76
N ILE A 45 -0.25 7.08 6.18
CA ILE A 45 0.40 5.92 6.80
C ILE A 45 1.36 5.25 5.82
N GLY A 46 0.99 5.16 4.54
CA GLY A 46 1.84 4.64 3.48
C GLY A 46 3.14 5.43 3.32
N ILE A 47 3.08 6.76 3.35
CA ILE A 47 4.26 7.64 3.28
C ILE A 47 5.17 7.41 4.50
N ILE A 48 4.59 7.36 5.70
CA ILE A 48 5.35 7.11 6.95
C ILE A 48 6.03 5.73 6.88
N GLY A 49 5.30 4.70 6.42
CA GLY A 49 5.84 3.36 6.23
C GLY A 49 7.00 3.34 5.24
N PHE A 50 6.88 4.05 4.11
CA PHE A 50 7.94 4.14 3.11
C PHE A 50 9.19 4.83 3.67
N MET A 51 9.03 5.92 4.43
CA MET A 51 10.15 6.58 5.12
C MET A 51 10.84 5.65 6.12
N ASN A 52 10.06 4.87 6.88
CA ASN A 52 10.61 3.89 7.82
C ASN A 52 11.43 2.80 7.11
N LEU A 53 10.98 2.34 5.94
CA LEU A 53 11.75 1.38 5.13
C LEU A 53 13.10 1.94 4.69
N ILE A 54 13.13 3.19 4.19
CA ILE A 54 14.37 3.87 3.82
C ILE A 54 15.31 3.96 5.03
N ASN A 55 14.79 4.45 6.15
CA ASN A 55 15.59 4.68 7.36
C ASN A 55 16.15 3.38 7.93
N SER A 56 15.36 2.31 7.91
CA SER A 56 15.80 0.97 8.34
C SER A 56 16.91 0.43 7.44
N MET A 57 16.76 0.58 6.12
CA MET A 57 17.77 0.11 5.15
C MET A 57 19.09 0.87 5.28
N ILE A 58 19.04 2.20 5.43
CA ILE A 58 20.24 3.01 5.69
C ILE A 58 20.92 2.56 6.97
N THR A 59 20.15 2.39 8.05
CA THR A 59 20.68 1.94 9.35
C THR A 59 21.37 0.59 9.23
N SER A 60 20.76 -0.38 8.53
CA SER A 60 21.36 -1.71 8.30
C SER A 60 22.70 -1.64 7.57
N ILE A 61 22.83 -0.73 6.60
CA ILE A 61 24.10 -0.55 5.88
C ILE A 61 25.15 0.12 6.77
N ILE A 62 24.77 1.13 7.57
CA ILE A 62 25.69 1.83 8.47
C ILE A 62 26.27 0.89 9.54
N THR A 63 25.42 0.06 10.16
CA THR A 63 25.87 -0.87 11.21
C THR A 63 26.84 -1.92 10.67
N ARG A 64 26.67 -2.33 9.40
CA ARG A 64 27.52 -3.33 8.72
C ARG A 64 28.61 -2.73 7.85
N LYS A 65 28.80 -1.40 7.88
CA LYS A 65 29.77 -0.70 7.00
C LYS A 65 31.20 -1.27 7.12
N LYS A 66 31.62 -1.66 8.34
CA LYS A 66 32.93 -2.28 8.57
C LYS A 66 33.07 -3.65 7.90
N GLU A 67 32.06 -4.51 8.02
CA GLU A 67 32.05 -5.84 7.38
C GLU A 67 32.04 -5.72 5.86
N LEU A 68 31.18 -4.84 5.32
CA LEU A 68 31.08 -4.56 3.89
C LEU A 68 32.38 -3.97 3.33
N GLY A 69 33.09 -3.14 4.10
CA GLY A 69 34.40 -2.61 3.75
C GLY A 69 35.49 -3.69 3.72
N MET A 70 35.49 -4.62 4.68
CA MET A 70 36.41 -5.78 4.68
C MET A 70 36.15 -6.70 3.48
N LEU A 71 34.89 -6.96 3.13
CA LEU A 71 34.54 -7.76 1.95
C LEU A 71 35.04 -7.10 0.65
N GLN A 72 34.92 -5.78 0.53
CA GLN A 72 35.47 -5.04 -0.61
C GLN A 72 37.01 -5.10 -0.65
N ALA A 73 37.69 -5.07 0.50
CA ALA A 73 39.14 -5.19 0.57
C ALA A 73 39.65 -6.58 0.13
N ILE A 74 38.85 -7.64 0.32
CA ILE A 74 39.15 -9.01 -0.13
C ILE A 74 38.83 -9.19 -1.64
N GLY A 75 38.23 -8.18 -2.29
CA GLY A 75 38.00 -8.16 -3.74
C GLY A 75 36.53 -8.17 -4.18
N LEU A 76 35.57 -7.99 -3.25
CA LEU A 76 34.16 -7.88 -3.61
C LEU A 76 33.91 -6.60 -4.43
N THR A 77 33.34 -6.75 -5.62
CA THR A 77 32.99 -5.60 -6.46
C THR A 77 31.73 -4.89 -5.93
N ASN A 78 31.61 -3.57 -6.21
CA ASN A 78 30.40 -2.80 -5.88
C ASN A 78 29.11 -3.43 -6.42
N LYS A 79 29.17 -4.07 -7.60
CA LYS A 79 28.03 -4.78 -8.21
C LYS A 79 27.61 -6.01 -7.40
N GLN A 80 28.56 -6.78 -6.87
CA GLN A 80 28.28 -7.94 -6.03
C GLN A 80 27.73 -7.52 -4.66
N LEU A 81 28.26 -6.44 -4.08
CA LEU A 81 27.75 -5.84 -2.84
C LEU A 81 26.27 -5.46 -2.99
N ILE A 82 25.92 -4.71 -4.05
CA ILE A 82 24.54 -4.28 -4.32
C ILE A 82 23.64 -5.50 -4.56
N LYS A 83 24.11 -6.52 -5.29
CA LYS A 83 23.33 -7.74 -5.51
C LYS A 83 23.03 -8.49 -4.20
N MET A 84 23.99 -8.55 -3.28
CA MET A 84 23.79 -9.14 -1.96
C MET A 84 22.74 -8.37 -1.15
N LEU A 85 22.86 -7.05 -1.10
CA LEU A 85 21.89 -6.18 -0.41
C LEU A 85 20.48 -6.32 -1.01
N ASN A 86 20.36 -6.49 -2.32
CA ASN A 86 19.07 -6.70 -2.98
C ASN A 86 18.41 -8.02 -2.58
N ILE A 87 19.21 -9.10 -2.49
CA ILE A 87 18.70 -10.40 -2.06
C ILE A 87 18.20 -10.32 -0.62
N GLU A 88 18.98 -9.71 0.27
CA GLU A 88 18.59 -9.50 1.66
C GLU A 88 17.30 -8.67 1.76
N ALA A 89 17.21 -7.58 0.99
CA ALA A 89 16.04 -6.72 0.96
C ALA A 89 14.80 -7.45 0.40
N MET A 90 14.94 -8.31 -0.62
CA MET A 90 13.85 -9.18 -1.11
C MET A 90 13.33 -10.13 -0.03
N PHE A 91 14.21 -10.71 0.79
CA PHE A 91 13.80 -11.56 1.92
C PHE A 91 12.98 -10.76 2.94
N TYR A 92 13.39 -9.53 3.26
CA TYR A 92 12.61 -8.63 4.13
C TYR A 92 11.26 -8.29 3.53
N THR A 93 11.19 -7.94 2.24
CA THR A 93 9.90 -7.64 1.59
C THR A 93 8.98 -8.85 1.55
N LEU A 94 9.51 -10.05 1.30
CA LEU A 94 8.71 -11.27 1.25
C LEU A 94 8.11 -11.61 2.62
N THR A 95 8.92 -11.53 3.68
CA THR A 95 8.46 -11.75 5.06
C THR A 95 7.46 -10.68 5.51
N MET A 96 7.68 -9.42 5.13
CA MET A 96 6.74 -8.33 5.38
C MET A 96 5.41 -8.52 4.61
N LEU A 97 5.47 -8.94 3.35
CA LEU A 97 4.27 -9.22 2.54
C LEU A 97 3.46 -10.39 3.12
N ALA A 98 4.13 -11.49 3.49
CA ALA A 98 3.48 -12.64 4.08
C ALA A 98 2.81 -12.30 5.42
N SER A 99 3.51 -11.58 6.30
CA SER A 99 2.95 -11.14 7.58
C SER A 99 1.84 -10.11 7.40
N SER A 100 1.99 -9.13 6.50
CA SER A 100 0.98 -8.12 6.19
C SER A 100 -0.29 -8.75 5.60
N LEU A 101 -0.16 -9.72 4.69
CA LEU A 101 -1.32 -10.40 4.12
C LEU A 101 -2.06 -11.23 5.17
N THR A 102 -1.32 -11.97 6.00
CA THR A 102 -1.90 -12.82 7.06
C THR A 102 -2.62 -11.97 8.10
N LEU A 103 -1.95 -10.92 8.61
CA LEU A 103 -2.53 -10.03 9.62
C LEU A 103 -3.64 -9.16 9.04
N GLY A 104 -3.48 -8.63 7.83
CA GLY A 104 -4.45 -7.77 7.16
C GLY A 104 -5.75 -8.51 6.85
N THR A 105 -5.67 -9.71 6.28
CA THR A 105 -6.85 -10.54 6.03
C THR A 105 -7.48 -11.05 7.33
N GLY A 106 -6.68 -11.44 8.32
CA GLY A 106 -7.17 -11.87 9.63
C GLY A 106 -7.93 -10.78 10.38
N LEU A 107 -7.34 -9.58 10.47
CA LEU A 107 -8.00 -8.42 11.08
C LEU A 107 -9.23 -7.98 10.27
N GLY A 108 -9.16 -8.02 8.93
CA GLY A 108 -10.31 -7.73 8.07
C GLY A 108 -11.49 -8.67 8.33
N TYR A 109 -11.24 -9.97 8.44
CA TYR A 109 -12.25 -10.96 8.77
C TYR A 109 -12.86 -10.73 10.16
N ILE A 110 -12.02 -10.46 11.18
CA ILE A 110 -12.48 -10.16 12.54
C ILE A 110 -13.33 -8.88 12.57
N ALA A 111 -12.92 -7.83 11.84
CA ALA A 111 -13.67 -6.59 11.75
C ALA A 111 -15.07 -6.83 11.15
N VAL A 112 -15.16 -7.55 10.01
CA VAL A 112 -16.47 -7.88 9.42
C VAL A 112 -17.31 -8.73 10.36
N TYR A 113 -16.71 -9.71 11.03
CA TYR A 113 -17.41 -10.53 12.02
C TYR A 113 -17.98 -9.68 13.17
N ALA A 114 -17.20 -8.72 13.67
CA ALA A 114 -17.64 -7.79 14.72
C ALA A 114 -18.79 -6.88 14.24
N PHE A 115 -18.71 -6.35 13.02
CA PHE A 115 -19.77 -5.53 12.42
C PHE A 115 -21.07 -6.31 12.17
N ARG A 116 -20.98 -7.59 11.81
CA ARG A 116 -22.16 -8.46 11.68
C ARG A 116 -22.87 -8.63 13.03
N LYS A 117 -22.13 -8.70 14.13
CA LYS A 117 -22.69 -8.85 15.49
C LYS A 117 -23.40 -7.57 15.98
N THR A 118 -23.05 -6.39 15.47
CA THR A 118 -23.64 -5.10 15.87
C THR A 118 -24.83 -4.67 15.01
N GLY A 119 -25.32 -5.51 14.09
CA GLY A 119 -26.56 -5.29 13.35
C GLY A 119 -26.40 -5.11 11.83
N ALA A 120 -25.17 -5.07 11.30
CA ALA A 120 -24.90 -5.00 9.86
C ALA A 120 -24.82 -6.41 9.24
N SER A 121 -25.96 -7.12 9.20
CA SER A 121 -26.03 -8.52 8.71
C SER A 121 -25.67 -8.67 7.21
N TYR A 122 -25.75 -7.58 6.45
CA TYR A 122 -25.46 -7.52 5.00
C TYR A 122 -23.96 -7.36 4.66
N ALA A 123 -23.08 -7.27 5.65
CA ALA A 123 -21.64 -7.19 5.42
C ALA A 123 -21.07 -8.55 4.99
N SER A 124 -21.11 -8.83 3.68
CA SER A 124 -20.41 -9.97 3.08
C SER A 124 -18.93 -9.64 2.92
N TYR A 125 -18.05 -10.46 3.49
CA TYR A 125 -16.61 -10.35 3.27
C TYR A 125 -16.26 -11.01 1.93
N GLU A 126 -16.24 -10.22 0.86
CA GLU A 126 -15.63 -10.66 -0.40
C GLU A 126 -14.15 -10.33 -0.35
N ILE A 127 -13.30 -11.36 -0.46
CA ILE A 127 -11.85 -11.18 -0.55
C ILE A 127 -11.57 -10.56 -1.92
N PRO A 128 -11.08 -9.31 -1.98
CA PRO A 128 -10.84 -8.65 -3.26
C PRO A 128 -9.47 -9.08 -3.79
N LEU A 129 -9.43 -10.25 -4.42
CA LEU A 129 -8.19 -10.85 -4.95
C LEU A 129 -7.43 -9.90 -5.88
N ILE A 130 -8.15 -9.12 -6.70
CA ILE A 130 -7.52 -8.15 -7.62
C ILE A 130 -6.76 -7.05 -6.87
N GLN A 131 -7.30 -6.58 -5.74
CA GLN A 131 -6.68 -5.51 -4.94
C GLN A 131 -5.45 -6.04 -4.19
N ILE A 132 -5.51 -7.30 -3.74
CA ILE A 132 -4.36 -7.98 -3.14
C ILE A 132 -3.23 -8.12 -4.17
N ILE A 133 -3.54 -8.55 -5.41
CA ILE A 133 -2.54 -8.65 -6.47
C ILE A 133 -1.92 -7.29 -6.78
N ILE A 134 -2.73 -6.23 -6.91
CA ILE A 134 -2.25 -4.86 -7.12
C ILE A 134 -1.33 -4.42 -5.98
N MET A 135 -1.68 -4.71 -4.73
CA MET A 135 -0.86 -4.37 -3.55
C MET A 135 0.48 -5.11 -3.55
N ILE A 136 0.50 -6.38 -3.92
CA ILE A 136 1.73 -7.18 -4.02
C ILE A 136 2.63 -6.61 -5.10
N VAL A 137 2.09 -6.35 -6.28
CA VAL A 137 2.84 -5.76 -7.40
C VAL A 137 3.40 -4.40 -7.01
N PHE A 138 2.57 -3.54 -6.39
CA PHE A 138 2.98 -2.20 -5.95
C PHE A 138 4.11 -2.26 -4.91
N SER A 139 4.03 -3.17 -3.94
CA SER A 139 5.07 -3.37 -2.93
C SER A 139 6.39 -3.83 -3.55
N ILE A 140 6.35 -4.78 -4.49
CA ILE A 140 7.55 -5.25 -5.20
C ILE A 140 8.17 -4.12 -6.02
N VAL A 141 7.35 -3.35 -6.76
CA VAL A 141 7.82 -2.20 -7.55
C VAL A 141 8.45 -1.15 -6.64
N SER A 142 7.82 -0.84 -5.50
CA SER A 142 8.36 0.12 -4.51
C SER A 142 9.70 -0.34 -3.94
N GLN A 143 9.86 -1.64 -3.68
CA GLN A 143 11.11 -2.23 -3.22
C GLN A 143 12.22 -2.13 -4.27
N LEU A 144 11.92 -2.44 -5.53
CA LEU A 144 12.85 -2.31 -6.65
C LEU A 144 13.25 -0.85 -6.87
N LEU A 145 12.31 0.08 -6.73
CA LEU A 145 12.56 1.51 -6.82
C LEU A 145 13.50 1.99 -5.71
N LEU A 146 13.23 1.60 -4.46
CA LEU A 146 14.07 1.92 -3.31
C LEU A 146 15.50 1.40 -3.52
N THR A 147 15.61 0.14 -3.94
CA THR A 147 16.87 -0.50 -4.29
C THR A 147 17.63 0.25 -5.39
N TYR A 148 16.92 0.66 -6.44
CA TYR A 148 17.50 1.43 -7.54
C TYR A 148 18.00 2.80 -7.06
N LEU A 149 17.23 3.51 -6.23
CA LEU A 149 17.62 4.79 -5.66
C LEU A 149 18.88 4.67 -4.80
N ILE A 150 18.95 3.65 -3.95
CA ILE A 150 20.10 3.38 -3.09
C ILE A 150 21.31 2.99 -3.93
N SER A 151 21.18 2.08 -4.89
CA SER A 151 22.24 1.69 -5.82
C SER A 151 22.83 2.88 -6.58
N ARG A 152 21.97 3.78 -7.06
CA ARG A 152 22.38 4.99 -7.75
C ARG A 152 23.10 5.98 -6.83
N ASN A 153 22.69 6.10 -5.57
CA ASN A 153 23.33 6.99 -4.60
C ASN A 153 24.64 6.40 -4.05
N PHE A 154 24.72 5.10 -3.81
CA PHE A 154 25.92 4.39 -3.35
C PHE A 154 27.10 4.49 -4.33
N ASN A 155 26.82 4.49 -5.63
CA ASN A 155 27.87 4.69 -6.63
C ASN A 155 28.53 6.07 -6.49
N LYS A 156 27.81 7.10 -6.00
CA LYS A 156 28.38 8.43 -5.77
C LYS A 156 29.20 8.48 -4.47
N GLU A 157 28.71 7.90 -3.37
CA GLU A 157 29.47 7.88 -2.12
C GLU A 157 30.74 7.04 -2.20
N SER A 158 30.70 5.88 -2.87
CA SER A 158 31.91 5.06 -3.08
C SER A 158 32.97 5.73 -3.97
N LEU A 159 32.58 6.70 -4.81
CA LEU A 159 33.50 7.51 -5.62
C LEU A 159 34.11 8.66 -4.80
N ILE A 160 33.33 9.29 -3.91
CA ILE A 160 33.77 10.43 -3.10
C ILE A 160 34.69 9.99 -1.95
N ASP A 161 34.41 8.84 -1.31
CA ASP A 161 35.31 8.29 -0.28
C ASP A 161 36.63 7.75 -0.87
N ARG A 162 36.67 7.38 -2.16
CA ARG A 162 37.91 6.99 -2.85
C ARG A 162 38.83 8.16 -3.17
N VAL A 163 38.28 9.37 -3.32
CA VAL A 163 39.09 10.59 -3.54
C VAL A 163 39.64 11.12 -2.22
N ARG A 164 38.88 11.00 -1.13
CA ARG A 164 39.28 11.51 0.19
C ARG A 164 40.32 10.65 0.92
N TYR A 165 40.59 9.43 0.44
CA TYR A 165 41.63 8.53 0.98
C TYR A 165 42.95 8.59 0.19
N ASN A 166 43.01 9.40 -0.87
CA ASN A 166 44.22 9.66 -1.65
C ASN A 166 44.86 11.04 -1.31
N GLU A 167 44.42 11.67 -0.23
CA GLU A 167 45.12 12.79 0.44
C GLU A 167 45.45 12.41 1.89
#